data_AF-A0A1I5W7F7-F1
#
_entry.id   AF-A0A1I5W7F7-F1
#
_cell.length_a   1.000
_cell.length_b   1.000
_cell.length_c   1.000
_cell.angle_alpha   90.00
_cell.angle_beta   90.00
_cell.angle_gamma   90.00
#
_symmetry.space_group_name_H-M   'P 1'
#
loop_
_entity.id
_entity.type
_entity.pdbx_description
1 polymer ?
#
loop_
_entity_poly.entity_id
_entity_poly.type
_entity_poly.pdbx_seq_one_letter_code
_entity_poly.pdbx_strand_id
1 'polypeptide(L)'
;MAKPDEVREGVSLTNLDQELFVDAGVTKRDLVDYFDAVSDRLLPVLRDRPLSVVRVLRGQDAFMQKNLPKYTPEWVPRAKLWAESSQRTVTYGLCNDRRTLLWFGNQRAVELHPALTRVEPIGQTDLIMDLDPPEGADFGVAVAAARLVRQALADVGLAGALKTSGSKGVHVFVPLVPGLSFADVAAATRAVGARAERIDPRLATTAFIREDRHGKVFLDSTRAGGATVAAVYSPRIRPGAPVSFPVRWADADNVKPADFTVKTAAGLLGSADPWVEELPEPQELPADLVAEGHMIPVARVAAMHEGKRRARARRESGESE
;
A
#
# COMPACT_ATOMS: atom_id res chain seq x y z
N MET A 1 -35.48 1.75 -0.65
CA MET A 1 -34.22 1.69 -1.42
C MET A 1 -34.38 2.56 -2.65
N ALA A 2 -33.40 3.39 -3.00
CA ALA A 2 -33.42 4.11 -4.27
C ALA A 2 -33.42 3.10 -5.44
N LYS A 3 -34.12 3.42 -6.53
CA LYS A 3 -34.09 2.63 -7.76
C LYS A 3 -32.63 2.56 -8.26
N PRO A 4 -32.14 1.40 -8.74
CA PRO A 4 -30.80 1.33 -9.32
C PRO A 4 -30.70 2.24 -10.54
N ASP A 5 -29.57 2.92 -10.66
CA ASP A 5 -29.26 3.73 -11.84
C ASP A 5 -28.97 2.80 -13.03
N GLU A 6 -28.28 1.69 -12.77
CA GLU A 6 -27.94 0.66 -13.76
C GLU A 6 -27.55 -0.67 -13.06
N VAL A 7 -27.36 -1.73 -13.85
CA VAL A 7 -26.89 -3.04 -13.37
C VAL A 7 -25.69 -3.48 -14.22
N ARG A 8 -24.58 -3.84 -13.57
CA ARG A 8 -23.38 -4.43 -14.22
C ARG A 8 -22.96 -5.70 -13.51
N GLU A 9 -22.64 -6.76 -14.25
CA GLU A 9 -22.26 -8.07 -13.66
C GLU A 9 -23.25 -8.58 -12.59
N GLY A 10 -24.55 -8.25 -12.74
CA GLY A 10 -25.57 -8.59 -11.73
C GLY A 10 -25.42 -7.84 -10.40
N VAL A 11 -24.78 -6.67 -10.38
CA VAL A 11 -24.70 -5.72 -9.26
C VAL A 11 -25.55 -4.49 -9.57
N SER A 12 -26.53 -4.21 -8.72
CA SER A 12 -27.35 -2.99 -8.78
C SER A 12 -26.56 -1.78 -8.29
N LEU A 13 -26.21 -0.89 -9.21
CA LEU A 13 -25.45 0.32 -8.95
C LEU A 13 -26.39 1.48 -8.63
N THR A 14 -26.01 2.31 -7.66
CA THR A 14 -26.87 3.41 -7.18
C THR A 14 -26.07 4.66 -6.89
N ASN A 15 -26.69 5.82 -7.09
CA ASN A 15 -26.13 7.13 -6.78
C ASN A 15 -24.81 7.42 -7.52
N LEU A 16 -24.74 6.99 -8.76
CA LEU A 16 -23.54 7.06 -9.59
C LEU A 16 -23.10 8.49 -9.88
N ASP A 17 -24.05 9.40 -10.09
CA ASP A 17 -23.74 10.78 -10.50
C ASP A 17 -23.35 11.68 -9.33
N GLN A 18 -23.30 11.13 -8.12
CA GLN A 18 -22.86 11.89 -6.95
C GLN A 18 -21.35 11.95 -6.84
N GLU A 19 -20.88 13.05 -6.27
CA GLU A 19 -19.47 13.21 -5.91
C GLU A 19 -18.99 12.06 -5.01
N LEU A 20 -17.75 11.60 -5.26
CA LEU A 20 -17.19 10.43 -4.61
C LEU A 20 -16.82 10.68 -3.14
N PHE A 21 -16.29 11.86 -2.84
CA PHE A 21 -16.03 12.43 -1.51
C PHE A 21 -15.88 13.94 -1.64
N VAL A 22 -15.86 14.66 -0.52
CA VAL A 22 -15.72 16.13 -0.53
C VAL A 22 -14.43 16.54 -1.24
N ASP A 23 -14.52 17.50 -2.16
CA ASP A 23 -13.40 18.01 -2.98
C ASP A 23 -12.75 16.95 -3.89
N ALA A 24 -13.46 15.87 -4.21
CA ALA A 24 -12.92 14.81 -5.06
C ALA A 24 -12.73 15.28 -6.51
N GLY A 25 -13.63 16.13 -7.03
CA GLY A 25 -13.68 16.48 -8.46
C GLY A 25 -14.02 15.28 -9.37
N VAL A 26 -14.46 14.17 -8.78
CA VAL A 26 -14.87 12.92 -9.46
C VAL A 26 -16.12 12.35 -8.80
N THR A 27 -16.88 11.60 -9.58
CA THR A 27 -18.14 10.97 -9.17
C THR A 27 -17.94 9.53 -8.74
N LYS A 28 -18.97 8.94 -8.14
CA LYS A 28 -19.02 7.50 -7.89
C LYS A 28 -19.00 6.70 -9.20
N ARG A 29 -19.62 7.22 -10.26
CA ARG A 29 -19.56 6.64 -11.61
C ARG A 29 -18.13 6.51 -12.09
N ASP A 30 -17.32 7.57 -11.98
CA ASP A 30 -15.89 7.55 -12.36
C ASP A 30 -15.13 6.43 -11.63
N LEU A 31 -15.37 6.22 -10.33
CA LEU A 31 -14.73 5.13 -9.57
C LEU A 31 -15.15 3.74 -10.09
N VAL A 32 -16.45 3.54 -10.31
CA VAL A 32 -16.97 2.25 -10.77
C VAL A 32 -16.48 1.94 -12.17
N ASP A 33 -16.55 2.91 -13.09
CA ASP A 33 -16.04 2.79 -14.46
C ASP A 33 -14.54 2.49 -14.46
N TYR A 34 -13.77 3.16 -13.60
CA TYR A 34 -12.34 2.90 -13.44
C TYR A 34 -12.07 1.46 -13.01
N PHE A 35 -12.72 0.99 -11.94
CA PHE A 35 -12.57 -0.39 -11.47
C PHE A 35 -12.99 -1.43 -12.52
N ASP A 36 -14.03 -1.12 -13.29
CA ASP A 36 -14.49 -1.95 -14.38
C ASP A 36 -13.42 -2.04 -15.50
N ALA A 37 -12.80 -0.91 -15.84
CA ALA A 37 -11.78 -0.83 -16.88
C ALA A 37 -10.44 -1.48 -16.50
N VAL A 38 -10.07 -1.49 -15.22
CA VAL A 38 -8.80 -2.07 -14.74
C VAL A 38 -8.97 -3.46 -14.10
N SER A 39 -10.16 -4.06 -14.16
CA SER A 39 -10.48 -5.30 -13.43
C SER A 39 -9.47 -6.41 -13.69
N ASP A 40 -9.08 -6.60 -14.94
CA ASP A 40 -8.22 -7.73 -15.35
C ASP A 40 -6.79 -7.59 -14.82
N ARG A 41 -6.37 -6.37 -14.49
CA ARG A 41 -5.04 -6.04 -13.93
C ARG A 41 -5.05 -5.97 -12.40
N LEU A 42 -6.13 -5.44 -11.83
CA LEU A 42 -6.29 -5.27 -10.39
C LEU A 42 -6.64 -6.59 -9.68
N LEU A 43 -7.50 -7.42 -10.27
CA LEU A 43 -7.96 -8.67 -9.64
C LEU A 43 -6.83 -9.66 -9.32
N PRO A 44 -5.83 -9.91 -10.18
CA PRO A 44 -4.68 -10.76 -9.83
C PRO A 44 -3.96 -10.32 -8.56
N VAL A 45 -3.89 -9.01 -8.31
CA VAL A 45 -3.22 -8.43 -7.13
C VAL A 45 -4.05 -8.65 -5.86
N LEU A 46 -5.38 -8.62 -5.97
CA LEU A 46 -6.31 -8.78 -4.84
C LEU A 46 -6.67 -10.24 -4.53
N ARG A 47 -6.49 -11.14 -5.51
CA ARG A 47 -6.97 -12.52 -5.46
C ARG A 47 -6.48 -13.25 -4.22
N ASP A 48 -7.43 -13.87 -3.53
CA ASP A 48 -7.23 -14.69 -2.33
C ASP A 48 -6.53 -13.95 -1.17
N ARG A 49 -6.56 -12.61 -1.19
CA ARG A 49 -6.06 -11.78 -0.10
C ARG A 49 -7.22 -11.19 0.69
N PRO A 50 -7.23 -11.33 2.02
CA PRO A 50 -8.14 -10.59 2.89
C PRO A 50 -8.08 -9.09 2.59
N LEU A 51 -9.20 -8.50 2.16
CA LEU A 51 -9.23 -7.12 1.71
C LEU A 51 -9.75 -6.19 2.80
N SER A 52 -8.91 -5.23 3.19
CA SER A 52 -9.37 -4.03 3.90
C SER A 52 -9.63 -2.93 2.88
N VAL A 53 -10.63 -2.08 3.14
CA VAL A 53 -10.94 -0.97 2.23
C VAL A 53 -11.11 0.32 3.01
N VAL A 54 -10.69 1.45 2.43
CA VAL A 54 -11.04 2.77 2.97
C VAL A 54 -12.26 3.26 2.23
N ARG A 55 -13.34 3.50 2.99
CA ARG A 55 -14.62 3.96 2.46
C ARG A 55 -14.86 5.41 2.81
N VAL A 56 -15.55 6.12 1.93
CA VAL A 56 -16.09 7.45 2.24
C VAL A 56 -17.59 7.41 2.02
N LEU A 57 -18.36 7.45 3.11
CA LEU A 57 -19.81 7.57 3.04
C LEU A 57 -20.19 9.04 2.92
N ARG A 58 -21.43 9.30 2.49
CA ARG A 58 -21.90 10.66 2.28
C ARG A 58 -21.87 11.45 3.58
N GLY A 59 -21.26 12.64 3.54
CA GLY A 59 -21.18 13.53 4.69
C GLY A 59 -20.40 12.95 5.86
N GLN A 60 -19.52 11.97 5.61
CA GLN A 60 -18.71 11.32 6.63
C GLN A 60 -17.25 11.33 6.23
N ASP A 61 -16.39 11.33 7.24
CA ASP A 61 -14.96 11.14 7.06
C ASP A 61 -14.64 9.75 6.52
N ALA A 62 -13.46 9.63 5.90
CA ALA A 62 -12.92 8.37 5.45
C ALA A 62 -12.69 7.42 6.64
N PHE A 63 -13.05 6.14 6.48
CA PHE A 63 -12.78 5.12 7.49
C PHE A 63 -12.32 3.81 6.87
N MET A 64 -11.40 3.14 7.57
CA MET A 64 -10.93 1.80 7.22
C MET A 64 -11.96 0.74 7.66
N GLN A 65 -12.48 -0.02 6.71
CA GLN A 65 -13.33 -1.18 6.95
C GLN A 65 -12.54 -2.47 6.72
N LYS A 66 -12.40 -3.26 7.79
CA LYS A 66 -11.85 -4.62 7.73
C LYS A 66 -12.95 -5.68 7.76
N ASN A 67 -13.91 -5.51 8.66
CA ASN A 67 -15.01 -6.45 8.84
C ASN A 67 -16.14 -6.16 7.84
N LEU A 68 -16.58 -7.17 7.11
CA LEU A 68 -17.70 -7.05 6.19
C LEU A 68 -19.00 -6.68 6.93
N PRO A 69 -19.81 -5.76 6.36
CA PRO A 69 -21.09 -5.40 6.94
C PRO A 69 -22.12 -6.53 6.79
N LYS A 70 -23.14 -6.55 7.65
CA LYS A 70 -24.20 -7.59 7.65
C LYS A 70 -24.97 -7.69 6.33
N TYR A 71 -25.07 -6.59 5.58
CA TYR A 71 -25.78 -6.54 4.30
C TYR A 71 -24.93 -7.05 3.12
N THR A 72 -23.69 -7.51 3.35
CA THR A 72 -22.82 -8.01 2.28
C THR A 72 -23.50 -9.19 1.57
N PRO A 73 -23.66 -9.15 0.23
CA PRO A 73 -24.31 -10.22 -0.52
C PRO A 73 -23.67 -11.59 -0.28
N GLU A 74 -24.46 -12.66 -0.24
CA GLU A 74 -23.97 -14.01 0.06
C GLU A 74 -22.88 -14.48 -0.90
N TRP A 75 -22.97 -14.10 -2.17
CA TRP A 75 -22.02 -14.45 -3.22
C TRP A 75 -20.64 -13.80 -3.07
N VAL A 76 -20.46 -12.78 -2.23
CA VAL A 76 -19.12 -12.19 -1.96
C VAL A 76 -18.31 -13.20 -1.15
N PRO A 77 -17.18 -13.73 -1.66
CA PRO A 77 -16.37 -14.69 -0.90
C PRO A 77 -15.75 -14.03 0.33
N ARG A 78 -15.56 -14.82 1.40
CA ARG A 78 -15.16 -14.30 2.73
C ARG A 78 -14.07 -15.14 3.36
N ALA A 79 -13.17 -14.49 4.09
CA ALA A 79 -12.19 -15.15 4.94
C ALA A 79 -12.36 -14.71 6.40
N LYS A 80 -12.35 -15.65 7.34
CA LYS A 80 -12.41 -15.37 8.77
C LYS A 80 -11.01 -15.51 9.36
N LEU A 81 -10.49 -14.42 9.91
CA LEU A 81 -9.17 -14.40 10.51
C LEU A 81 -9.24 -13.90 11.96
N TRP A 82 -8.50 -14.56 12.83
CA TRP A 82 -8.30 -14.09 14.19
C TRP A 82 -7.42 -12.84 14.18
N ALA A 83 -7.89 -11.76 14.79
CA ALA A 83 -7.15 -10.51 14.90
C ALA A 83 -6.65 -10.31 16.32
N GLU A 84 -5.38 -10.64 16.58
CA GLU A 84 -4.76 -10.56 17.90
C GLU A 84 -4.92 -9.19 18.56
N SER A 85 -4.72 -8.12 17.78
CA SER A 85 -4.85 -6.73 18.28
C SER A 85 -6.22 -6.40 18.88
N SER A 86 -7.28 -7.09 18.45
CA SER A 86 -8.66 -6.83 18.89
C SER A 86 -9.32 -8.02 19.58
N GLN A 87 -8.56 -9.11 19.80
CA GLN A 87 -9.02 -10.35 20.43
C GLN A 87 -10.39 -10.82 19.90
N ARG A 88 -10.57 -10.77 18.58
CA ARG A 88 -11.80 -11.21 17.89
C ARG A 88 -11.54 -11.71 16.48
N THR A 89 -12.46 -12.52 15.99
CA THR A 89 -12.50 -12.92 14.57
C THR A 89 -13.05 -11.79 13.71
N VAL A 90 -12.31 -11.43 12.67
CA VAL A 90 -12.71 -10.47 11.64
C VAL A 90 -13.06 -11.23 10.37
N THR A 91 -14.20 -10.89 9.76
CA THR A 91 -14.62 -11.45 8.48
C THR A 91 -14.27 -10.48 7.36
N TYR A 92 -13.22 -10.79 6.61
CA TYR A 92 -12.78 -10.02 5.45
C TYR A 92 -13.50 -10.47 4.18
N GLY A 93 -13.66 -9.55 3.23
CA GLY A 93 -14.05 -9.91 1.87
C GLY A 93 -12.83 -10.35 1.06
N LEU A 94 -13.04 -11.27 0.12
CA LEU A 94 -12.05 -11.64 -0.89
C LEU A 94 -12.55 -11.10 -2.24
N CYS A 95 -11.78 -10.20 -2.84
CA CYS A 95 -12.14 -9.58 -4.11
C CYS A 95 -11.57 -10.40 -5.28
N ASN A 96 -12.18 -11.55 -5.54
CA ASN A 96 -11.65 -12.55 -6.47
C ASN A 96 -12.19 -12.43 -7.90
N ASP A 97 -13.22 -11.61 -8.11
CA ASP A 97 -13.89 -11.43 -9.39
C ASP A 97 -14.38 -10.00 -9.60
N ARG A 98 -14.69 -9.68 -10.86
CA ARG A 98 -15.15 -8.37 -11.31
C ARG A 98 -16.45 -7.96 -10.60
N ARG A 99 -17.38 -8.90 -10.41
CA ARG A 99 -18.65 -8.67 -9.70
C ARG A 99 -18.43 -8.14 -8.28
N THR A 100 -17.50 -8.76 -7.54
CA THR A 100 -17.13 -8.36 -6.17
C THR A 100 -16.44 -7.00 -6.16
N LEU A 101 -15.56 -6.75 -7.12
CA LEU A 101 -14.89 -5.45 -7.27
C LEU A 101 -15.89 -4.31 -7.51
N LEU A 102 -16.84 -4.50 -8.43
CA LEU A 102 -17.89 -3.52 -8.71
C LEU A 102 -18.82 -3.31 -7.51
N TRP A 103 -19.08 -4.35 -6.72
CA TRP A 103 -19.80 -4.19 -5.46
C TRP A 103 -19.03 -3.33 -4.46
N PHE A 104 -17.72 -3.53 -4.29
CA PHE A 104 -16.88 -2.67 -3.45
C PHE A 104 -16.91 -1.21 -3.94
N GLY A 105 -16.77 -0.97 -5.25
CA GLY A 105 -16.95 0.36 -5.84
C GLY A 105 -18.32 0.97 -5.53
N ASN A 106 -19.39 0.17 -5.64
CA ASN A 106 -20.74 0.59 -5.29
C ASN A 106 -20.88 0.92 -3.78
N GLN A 107 -20.09 0.30 -2.91
CA GLN A 107 -20.03 0.61 -1.47
C GLN A 107 -19.18 1.84 -1.14
N ARG A 108 -18.66 2.56 -2.14
CA ARG A 108 -17.68 3.66 -2.01
C ARG A 108 -16.40 3.22 -1.30
N ALA A 109 -15.97 1.97 -1.54
CA ALA A 109 -14.62 1.54 -1.20
C ALA A 109 -13.64 2.16 -2.20
N VAL A 110 -13.04 3.28 -1.81
CA VAL A 110 -12.16 4.07 -2.70
C VAL A 110 -10.76 3.47 -2.71
N GLU A 111 -10.19 3.21 -1.53
CA GLU A 111 -8.86 2.59 -1.43
C GLU A 111 -8.98 1.11 -1.12
N LEU A 112 -8.21 0.29 -1.83
CA LEU A 112 -8.14 -1.16 -1.69
C LEU A 112 -6.79 -1.54 -1.08
N HIS A 113 -6.85 -2.14 0.11
CA HIS A 113 -5.69 -2.47 0.94
C HIS A 113 -5.67 -3.99 1.21
N PRO A 114 -5.18 -4.80 0.25
CA PRO A 114 -5.06 -6.23 0.44
C PRO A 114 -4.05 -6.54 1.56
N ALA A 115 -4.27 -7.63 2.27
CA ALA A 115 -3.27 -8.17 3.18
C ALA A 115 -2.02 -8.61 2.42
N LEU A 116 -0.87 -8.52 3.09
CA LEU A 116 0.44 -8.94 2.54
C LEU A 116 0.62 -10.46 2.51
N THR A 117 -0.46 -11.22 2.73
CA THR A 117 -0.55 -12.68 2.70
C THR A 117 -1.80 -13.07 1.94
N ARG A 118 -1.79 -14.29 1.38
CA ARG A 118 -3.00 -14.96 0.92
C ARG A 118 -3.69 -15.66 2.11
N VAL A 119 -4.92 -16.12 1.88
CA VAL A 119 -5.64 -16.97 2.85
C VAL A 119 -4.97 -18.34 2.99
N GLU A 120 -4.39 -18.86 1.91
CA GLU A 120 -3.63 -20.10 1.85
C GLU A 120 -2.66 -20.04 0.64
N PRO A 121 -1.37 -20.40 0.79
CA PRO A 121 -0.68 -20.62 2.07
C PRO A 121 -0.50 -19.32 2.85
N ILE A 122 -0.46 -19.43 4.18
CA ILE A 122 -0.19 -18.30 5.07
C ILE A 122 1.31 -18.00 5.04
N GLY A 123 1.66 -16.77 4.65
CA GLY A 123 3.03 -16.29 4.56
C GLY A 123 3.08 -14.95 3.84
N GLN A 124 4.12 -14.16 4.10
CA GLN A 124 4.26 -12.89 3.41
C GLN A 124 4.65 -13.13 1.95
N THR A 125 3.91 -12.53 1.02
CA THR A 125 4.11 -12.75 -0.42
C THR A 125 5.08 -11.77 -1.06
N ASP A 126 5.32 -10.63 -0.41
CA ASP A 126 6.10 -9.54 -0.99
C ASP A 126 6.92 -8.86 0.11
N LEU A 127 8.19 -8.56 -0.16
CA LEU A 127 8.93 -7.54 0.58
C LEU A 127 8.55 -6.19 -0.01
N ILE A 128 8.19 -5.23 0.86
CA ILE A 128 7.74 -3.91 0.43
C ILE A 128 8.53 -2.84 1.17
N MET A 129 9.20 -1.98 0.41
CA MET A 129 9.75 -0.73 0.93
C MET A 129 8.82 0.41 0.56
N ASP A 130 8.35 1.15 1.56
CA ASP A 130 7.51 2.33 1.38
C ASP A 130 8.35 3.60 1.60
N LEU A 131 8.39 4.48 0.61
CA LEU A 131 9.30 5.62 0.59
C LEU A 131 8.51 6.93 0.69
N ASP A 132 8.63 7.56 1.85
CA ASP A 132 7.93 8.79 2.18
C ASP A 132 8.89 10.00 2.10
N PRO A 133 8.81 10.84 1.06
CA PRO A 133 9.60 12.05 0.99
C PRO A 133 9.14 13.07 2.05
N PRO A 134 10.01 14.03 2.44
CA PRO A 134 9.62 15.09 3.35
C PRO A 134 8.51 15.95 2.74
N GLU A 135 7.79 16.65 3.61
CA GLU A 135 6.70 17.52 3.17
C GLU A 135 7.22 18.66 2.28
N GLY A 136 6.59 18.84 1.12
CA GLY A 136 6.96 19.88 0.15
C GLY A 136 8.11 19.50 -0.80
N ALA A 137 8.73 18.33 -0.65
CA ALA A 137 9.73 17.87 -1.61
C ALA A 137 9.13 17.54 -2.99
N ASP A 138 9.96 17.73 -4.00
CA ASP A 138 9.68 17.27 -5.36
C ASP A 138 9.63 15.73 -5.42
N PHE A 139 8.79 15.19 -6.31
CA PHE A 139 8.62 13.75 -6.47
C PHE A 139 9.92 13.04 -6.85
N GLY A 140 10.82 13.71 -7.59
CA GLY A 140 12.13 13.16 -7.97
C GLY A 140 13.00 12.77 -6.77
N VAL A 141 12.78 13.38 -5.59
CA VAL A 141 13.48 13.01 -4.36
C VAL A 141 13.08 11.59 -3.91
N ALA A 142 11.80 11.23 -4.02
CA ALA A 142 11.32 9.88 -3.72
C ALA A 142 11.86 8.86 -4.73
N VAL A 143 11.93 9.23 -6.01
CA VAL A 143 12.51 8.40 -7.09
C VAL A 143 14.01 8.15 -6.86
N ALA A 144 14.76 9.20 -6.48
CA ALA A 144 16.18 9.06 -6.16
C ALA A 144 16.40 8.11 -4.98
N ALA A 145 15.59 8.21 -3.92
CA ALA A 145 15.64 7.27 -2.80
C ALA A 145 15.24 5.84 -3.21
N ALA A 146 14.26 5.68 -4.12
CA ALA A 146 13.88 4.37 -4.65
C ALA A 146 15.02 3.71 -5.43
N ARG A 147 15.87 4.49 -6.10
CA ARG A 147 17.09 3.98 -6.75
C ARG A 147 18.13 3.48 -5.75
N LEU A 148 18.25 4.10 -4.57
CA LEU A 148 19.09 3.57 -3.49
C LEU A 148 18.58 2.19 -3.03
N VAL A 149 17.27 2.05 -2.87
CA VAL A 149 16.63 0.76 -2.52
C VAL A 149 16.87 -0.27 -3.62
N ARG A 150 16.72 0.12 -4.90
CA ARG A 150 16.98 -0.75 -6.05
C ARG A 150 18.43 -1.24 -6.06
N GLN A 151 19.40 -0.37 -5.79
CA GLN A 151 20.82 -0.75 -5.69
C GLN A 151 21.04 -1.72 -4.52
N ALA A 152 20.50 -1.42 -3.33
CA ALA A 152 20.64 -2.27 -2.16
C ALA A 152 20.03 -3.67 -2.36
N LEU A 153 18.95 -3.78 -3.14
CA LEU A 153 18.37 -5.06 -3.57
C LEU A 153 19.30 -5.78 -4.56
N ALA A 154 19.80 -5.09 -5.58
CA ALA A 154 20.67 -5.66 -6.60
C ALA A 154 21.98 -6.22 -5.99
N ASP A 155 22.54 -5.55 -4.99
CA ASP A 155 23.75 -5.98 -4.27
C ASP A 155 23.58 -7.34 -3.55
N VAL A 156 22.35 -7.78 -3.32
CA VAL A 156 22.02 -9.08 -2.72
C VAL A 156 21.31 -10.02 -3.68
N GLY A 157 21.34 -9.72 -4.98
CA GLY A 157 20.72 -10.54 -6.01
C GLY A 157 19.19 -10.49 -6.04
N LEU A 158 18.58 -9.48 -5.40
CA LEU A 158 17.15 -9.24 -5.45
C LEU A 158 16.80 -8.15 -6.48
N ALA A 159 15.60 -8.25 -7.05
CA ALA A 159 15.00 -7.26 -7.93
C ALA A 159 13.59 -6.90 -7.44
N GLY A 160 13.12 -5.71 -7.79
CA GLY A 160 11.77 -5.27 -7.44
C GLY A 160 11.16 -4.31 -8.45
N ALA A 161 9.83 -4.22 -8.42
CA ALA A 161 9.03 -3.33 -9.24
C ALA A 161 8.67 -2.05 -8.49
N LEU A 162 8.54 -0.94 -9.22
CA LEU A 162 8.22 0.38 -8.69
C LEU A 162 6.75 0.73 -8.96
N LYS A 163 6.11 1.37 -7.99
CA LYS A 163 4.83 2.06 -8.21
C LYS A 163 4.76 3.37 -7.44
N THR A 164 4.00 4.32 -7.95
CA THR A 164 3.61 5.48 -7.14
C THR A 164 2.70 5.03 -6.00
N SER A 165 2.74 5.75 -4.89
CA SER A 165 1.77 5.53 -3.80
C SER A 165 0.36 6.07 -4.14
N GLY A 166 0.23 6.90 -5.18
CA GLY A 166 -0.93 7.77 -5.42
C GLY A 166 -1.01 8.97 -4.43
N SER A 167 0.05 9.20 -3.66
CA SER A 167 0.22 10.32 -2.74
C SER A 167 1.50 11.08 -3.12
N LYS A 168 2.45 11.25 -2.19
CA LYS A 168 3.75 11.91 -2.45
C LYS A 168 4.90 10.92 -2.66
N GLY A 169 4.78 9.70 -2.12
CA GLY A 169 5.83 8.69 -2.11
C GLY A 169 5.70 7.63 -3.20
N VAL A 170 6.60 6.65 -3.13
CA VAL A 170 6.65 5.47 -4.01
C VAL A 170 6.82 4.21 -3.19
N HIS A 171 6.39 3.07 -3.73
CA HIS A 171 6.66 1.77 -3.11
C HIS A 171 7.50 0.91 -4.05
N VAL A 172 8.44 0.16 -3.49
CA VAL A 172 9.19 -0.89 -4.19
C VAL A 172 8.73 -2.25 -3.68
N PHE A 173 8.31 -3.13 -4.60
CA PHE A 173 7.80 -4.48 -4.30
C PHE A 173 8.78 -5.52 -4.82
N VAL A 174 9.07 -6.52 -3.98
CA VAL A 174 9.88 -7.69 -4.32
C VAL A 174 9.00 -8.92 -4.07
N PRO A 175 8.48 -9.58 -5.12
CA PRO A 175 7.74 -10.83 -5.00
C PRO A 175 8.60 -11.92 -4.36
N LEU A 176 8.01 -12.68 -3.44
CA LEU A 176 8.69 -13.72 -2.69
C LEU A 176 8.07 -15.08 -2.92
N VAL A 177 8.89 -16.12 -2.83
CA VAL A 177 8.40 -17.50 -2.82
C VAL A 177 7.41 -17.71 -1.66
N PRO A 178 6.37 -18.55 -1.82
CA PRO A 178 5.40 -18.81 -0.76
C PRO A 178 6.02 -19.44 0.50
N GLY A 179 5.41 -19.18 1.65
CA GLY A 179 5.75 -19.85 2.92
C GLY A 179 6.82 -19.15 3.77
N LEU A 180 7.34 -18.00 3.33
CA LEU A 180 8.26 -17.21 4.14
C LEU A 180 7.57 -16.61 5.37
N SER A 181 8.27 -16.64 6.51
CA SER A 181 7.75 -16.12 7.75
C SER A 181 7.67 -14.59 7.71
N PHE A 182 6.62 -14.02 8.31
CA PHE A 182 6.48 -12.55 8.42
C PHE A 182 7.67 -11.90 9.13
N ALA A 183 8.30 -12.60 10.07
CA ALA A 183 9.44 -12.11 10.83
C ALA A 183 10.69 -12.00 9.95
N ASP A 184 10.97 -13.01 9.13
CA ASP A 184 12.13 -13.02 8.24
C ASP A 184 11.99 -12.00 7.11
N VAL A 185 10.79 -11.87 6.53
CA VAL A 185 10.54 -10.82 5.54
C VAL A 185 10.72 -9.45 6.18
N ALA A 186 10.14 -9.20 7.36
CA ALA A 186 10.33 -7.93 8.07
C ALA A 186 11.81 -7.64 8.39
N ALA A 187 12.60 -8.67 8.72
CA ALA A 187 14.04 -8.57 8.95
C ALA A 187 14.76 -8.18 7.65
N ALA A 188 14.55 -8.92 6.56
CA ALA A 188 15.14 -8.60 5.27
C ALA A 188 14.80 -7.18 4.80
N THR A 189 13.55 -6.71 4.96
CA THR A 189 13.15 -5.33 4.63
C THR A 189 13.95 -4.30 5.42
N ARG A 190 14.19 -4.54 6.72
CA ARG A 190 15.03 -3.64 7.55
C ARG A 190 16.46 -3.59 7.05
N ALA A 191 17.05 -4.75 6.72
CA ALA A 191 18.41 -4.82 6.18
C ALA A 191 18.55 -4.07 4.85
N VAL A 192 17.58 -4.23 3.93
CA VAL A 192 17.54 -3.47 2.67
C VAL A 192 17.44 -1.96 2.94
N GLY A 193 16.55 -1.54 3.85
CA GLY A 193 16.42 -0.12 4.21
C GLY A 193 17.70 0.47 4.79
N ALA A 194 18.35 -0.25 5.70
CA ALA A 194 19.62 0.17 6.30
C ALA A 194 20.76 0.22 5.27
N ARG A 195 20.83 -0.74 4.36
CA ARG A 195 21.78 -0.74 3.24
C ARG A 195 21.55 0.46 2.32
N ALA A 196 20.31 0.73 1.94
CA ALA A 196 19.96 1.88 1.10
C ALA A 196 20.30 3.22 1.76
N GLU A 197 20.04 3.36 3.07
CA GLU A 197 20.46 4.54 3.83
C GLU A 197 21.98 4.73 3.84
N ARG A 198 22.78 3.65 3.94
CA ARG A 198 24.24 3.73 3.91
C ARG A 198 24.79 4.23 2.55
N ILE A 199 24.08 4.01 1.45
CA ILE A 199 24.51 4.44 0.12
C ILE A 199 24.49 5.97 0.02
N ASP A 200 23.42 6.64 0.47
CA ASP A 200 23.39 8.10 0.63
C ASP A 200 22.61 8.53 1.89
N PRO A 201 23.29 8.67 3.04
CA PRO A 201 22.67 9.01 4.32
C PRO A 201 22.21 10.47 4.40
N ARG A 202 22.51 11.30 3.39
CA ARG A 202 22.03 12.68 3.28
C ARG A 202 20.67 12.74 2.58
N LEU A 203 20.37 11.78 1.71
CA LEU A 203 19.11 11.70 0.98
C LEU A 203 18.04 10.91 1.74
N ALA A 204 18.41 9.78 2.34
CA ALA A 204 17.47 8.83 2.92
C ALA A 204 17.74 8.53 4.40
N THR A 205 16.73 7.98 5.08
CA THR A 205 16.81 7.61 6.50
C THR A 205 15.86 6.48 6.86
N THR A 206 16.27 5.61 7.77
CA THR A 206 15.39 4.63 8.42
C THR A 206 14.85 5.12 9.77
N ALA A 207 15.10 6.39 10.12
CA ALA A 207 14.62 6.99 11.36
C ALA A 207 13.09 7.04 11.43
N PHE A 208 12.52 6.27 12.37
CA PHE A 208 11.07 6.15 12.52
C PHE A 208 10.41 7.44 13.01
N ILE A 209 11.05 8.16 13.94
CA ILE A 209 10.59 9.44 14.50
C ILE A 209 10.72 10.53 13.42
N ARG A 210 9.64 11.29 13.16
CA ARG A 210 9.58 12.26 12.05
C ARG A 210 10.62 13.36 12.19
N GLU A 211 10.83 13.85 13.41
CA GLU A 211 11.78 14.92 13.73
C GLU A 211 13.23 14.49 13.46
N ASP A 212 13.55 13.23 13.74
CA ASP A 212 14.89 12.65 13.54
C ASP A 212 15.19 12.36 12.05
N ARG A 213 14.23 12.62 11.15
CA ARG A 213 14.44 12.45 9.70
C ARG A 213 15.20 13.60 9.07
N HIS A 214 15.20 14.78 9.70
CA HIS A 214 15.95 15.96 9.25
C HIS A 214 15.76 16.29 7.75
N GLY A 215 14.52 16.21 7.26
CA GLY A 215 14.21 16.52 5.86
C GLY A 215 14.63 15.45 4.84
N LYS A 216 15.02 14.25 5.29
CA LYS A 216 15.38 13.11 4.42
C LYS A 216 14.16 12.27 4.06
N VAL A 217 14.26 11.49 2.98
CA VAL A 217 13.25 10.49 2.60
C VAL A 217 13.26 9.36 3.62
N PHE A 218 12.09 9.05 4.17
CA PHE A 218 11.93 7.94 5.09
C PHE A 218 11.78 6.63 4.31
N LEU A 219 12.66 5.67 4.60
CA LEU A 219 12.61 4.30 4.10
C LEU A 219 11.83 3.44 5.11
N ASP A 220 10.51 3.37 4.93
CA ASP A 220 9.60 2.64 5.81
C ASP A 220 9.63 1.13 5.49
N SER A 221 10.38 0.40 6.31
CA SER A 221 10.48 -1.06 6.26
C SER A 221 9.39 -1.77 7.09
N THR A 222 8.35 -1.08 7.54
CA THR A 222 7.33 -1.64 8.46
C THR A 222 6.15 -2.32 7.76
N ARG A 223 6.15 -2.37 6.43
CA ARG A 223 5.15 -3.08 5.61
C ARG A 223 5.38 -4.60 5.63
N ALA A 224 5.08 -5.20 6.78
CA ALA A 224 5.14 -6.64 6.99
C ALA A 224 4.05 -7.14 7.95
N GLY A 225 3.78 -8.44 7.95
CA GLY A 225 2.81 -9.04 8.86
C GLY A 225 1.38 -8.57 8.61
N GLY A 226 0.70 -8.15 9.68
CA GLY A 226 -0.68 -7.64 9.63
C GLY A 226 -0.83 -6.22 9.07
N ALA A 227 0.24 -5.62 8.55
CA ALA A 227 0.17 -4.36 7.82
C ALA A 227 -0.57 -4.56 6.49
N THR A 228 -1.05 -3.45 5.92
CA THR A 228 -1.60 -3.41 4.56
C THR A 228 -0.96 -2.25 3.81
N VAL A 229 -1.04 -2.32 2.48
CA VAL A 229 -0.59 -1.28 1.57
C VAL A 229 -1.65 -1.09 0.51
N ALA A 230 -1.85 0.14 0.03
CA ALA A 230 -2.73 0.37 -1.11
C ALA A 230 -2.22 -0.45 -2.31
N ALA A 231 -3.12 -1.25 -2.89
CA ALA A 231 -2.81 -2.09 -4.05
C ALA A 231 -2.32 -1.22 -5.21
N VAL A 232 -1.49 -1.80 -6.09
CA VAL A 232 -1.34 -1.20 -7.43
C VAL A 232 -2.72 -1.11 -8.09
N TYR A 233 -2.96 -0.05 -8.85
CA TYR A 233 -4.26 0.33 -9.41
C TYR A 233 -5.33 0.72 -8.37
N SER A 234 -5.02 0.81 -7.08
CA SER A 234 -5.95 1.38 -6.10
C SER A 234 -5.97 2.91 -6.21
N PRO A 235 -7.16 3.54 -6.29
CA PRO A 235 -7.33 4.97 -6.06
C PRO A 235 -6.98 5.34 -4.61
N ARG A 236 -6.77 6.64 -4.39
CA ARG A 236 -6.51 7.28 -3.10
C ARG A 236 -7.54 8.36 -2.81
N ILE A 237 -7.90 8.54 -1.54
CA ILE A 237 -8.85 9.58 -1.11
C ILE A 237 -8.12 10.92 -1.03
N ARG A 238 -7.93 11.53 -2.19
CA ARG A 238 -7.30 12.85 -2.39
C ARG A 238 -7.98 13.55 -3.59
N PRO A 239 -7.90 14.88 -3.71
CA PRO A 239 -8.47 15.58 -4.87
C PRO A 239 -8.02 14.96 -6.20
N GLY A 240 -8.97 14.71 -7.09
CA GLY A 240 -8.76 14.01 -8.36
C GLY A 240 -8.74 12.48 -8.29
N ALA A 241 -8.83 11.89 -7.09
CA ALA A 241 -8.69 10.45 -6.84
C ALA A 241 -7.47 9.83 -7.56
N PRO A 242 -6.25 10.26 -7.21
CA PRO A 242 -5.04 9.72 -7.80
C PRO A 242 -4.89 8.22 -7.51
N VAL A 243 -4.18 7.53 -8.39
CA VAL A 243 -4.04 6.07 -8.38
C VAL A 243 -2.62 5.70 -7.98
N SER A 244 -2.49 4.67 -7.14
CA SER A 244 -1.23 3.97 -6.93
C SER A 244 -0.84 3.23 -8.21
N PHE A 245 -0.06 3.86 -9.08
CA PHE A 245 0.13 3.41 -10.46
C PHE A 245 1.52 2.77 -10.66
N PRO A 246 1.63 1.66 -11.41
CA PRO A 246 2.93 1.04 -11.71
C PRO A 246 3.79 1.96 -12.58
N VAL A 247 5.09 2.00 -12.32
CA VAL A 247 6.02 2.87 -13.04
C VAL A 247 7.23 2.04 -13.44
N ARG A 248 7.58 2.07 -14.73
CA ARG A 248 8.83 1.46 -15.20
C ARG A 248 10.02 2.23 -14.66
N TRP A 249 11.08 1.52 -14.28
CA TRP A 249 12.28 2.17 -13.74
C TRP A 249 12.89 3.21 -14.67
N ALA A 250 12.79 3.01 -15.98
CA ALA A 250 13.29 3.94 -17.00
C ALA A 250 12.47 5.24 -17.10
N ASP A 251 11.18 5.18 -16.76
CA ASP A 251 10.25 6.31 -16.89
C ASP A 251 10.11 7.11 -15.58
N ALA A 252 10.73 6.65 -14.49
CA ALA A 252 10.45 7.14 -13.14
C ALA A 252 10.72 8.65 -12.93
N ASP A 253 11.68 9.25 -13.65
CA ASP A 253 11.96 10.69 -13.56
C ASP A 253 10.96 11.56 -14.33
N ASN A 254 10.14 10.95 -15.19
CA ASN A 254 9.29 11.66 -16.15
C ASN A 254 7.80 11.63 -15.78
N VAL A 255 7.47 11.15 -14.58
CA VAL A 255 6.09 10.99 -14.12
C VAL A 255 5.88 11.63 -12.76
N LYS A 256 4.64 12.01 -12.48
CA LYS A 256 4.19 12.51 -11.18
C LYS A 256 2.94 11.74 -10.74
N PRO A 257 2.70 11.55 -9.44
CA PRO A 257 1.51 10.86 -8.95
C PRO A 257 0.19 11.46 -9.47
N ALA A 258 0.15 12.77 -9.71
CA ALA A 258 -1.03 13.47 -10.23
C ALA A 258 -1.37 13.13 -11.70
N ASP A 259 -0.43 12.56 -12.46
CA ASP A 259 -0.67 12.14 -13.84
C ASP A 259 -1.62 10.92 -13.90
N PHE A 260 -1.70 10.17 -12.79
CA PHE A 260 -2.46 8.93 -12.67
C PHE A 260 -3.67 9.15 -11.77
N THR A 261 -4.85 9.24 -12.35
CA THR A 261 -6.14 9.40 -11.66
C THR A 261 -7.12 8.36 -12.14
N VAL A 262 -8.26 8.20 -11.45
CA VAL A 262 -9.37 7.36 -11.94
C VAL A 262 -9.83 7.74 -13.35
N LYS A 263 -9.60 8.98 -13.80
CA LYS A 263 -9.97 9.47 -15.14
C LYS A 263 -8.88 9.28 -16.20
N THR A 264 -7.61 9.23 -15.81
CA THR A 264 -6.48 9.19 -16.75
C THR A 264 -5.82 7.82 -16.82
N ALA A 265 -5.72 7.11 -15.68
CA ALA A 265 -4.90 5.91 -15.54
C ALA A 265 -5.31 4.78 -16.50
N ALA A 266 -6.61 4.56 -16.71
CA ALA A 266 -7.09 3.52 -17.63
C ALA A 266 -6.69 3.81 -19.09
N GLY A 267 -6.69 5.09 -19.52
CA GLY A 267 -6.29 5.49 -20.87
C GLY A 267 -4.79 5.41 -21.13
N LEU A 268 -3.97 5.38 -20.07
CA LEU A 268 -2.52 5.17 -20.15
C LEU A 268 -2.13 3.69 -20.27
N LEU A 269 -3.07 2.79 -20.00
CA LEU A 269 -2.87 1.35 -20.14
C LEU A 269 -3.14 0.94 -21.59
N GLY A 270 -2.13 0.39 -22.26
CA GLY A 270 -2.27 -0.22 -23.58
C GLY A 270 -2.84 -1.64 -23.50
N SER A 271 -2.41 -2.51 -24.42
CA SER A 271 -2.69 -3.95 -24.33
C SER A 271 -1.86 -4.65 -23.25
N ALA A 272 -0.69 -4.12 -22.92
CA ALA A 272 0.20 -4.63 -21.89
C ALA A 272 -0.24 -4.25 -20.47
N ASP A 273 0.23 -4.99 -19.47
CA ASP A 273 0.15 -4.65 -18.05
C ASP A 273 1.57 -4.29 -17.55
N PRO A 274 1.90 -3.00 -17.38
CA PRO A 274 3.24 -2.58 -16.96
C PRO A 274 3.62 -3.10 -15.57
N TRP A 275 2.64 -3.44 -14.71
CA TRP A 275 2.94 -4.04 -13.42
C TRP A 275 3.44 -5.47 -13.59
N VAL A 276 2.78 -6.27 -14.41
CA VAL A 276 3.19 -7.66 -14.69
C VAL A 276 4.52 -7.71 -15.44
N GLU A 277 4.77 -6.77 -16.37
CA GLU A 277 6.03 -6.71 -17.13
C GLU A 277 7.24 -6.34 -16.26
N GLU A 278 7.06 -5.46 -15.26
CA GLU A 278 8.15 -4.98 -14.41
C GLU A 278 8.34 -5.83 -13.14
N LEU A 279 7.35 -6.65 -12.77
CA LEU A 279 7.48 -7.56 -11.64
C LEU A 279 8.44 -8.70 -11.97
N PRO A 280 9.52 -8.89 -11.19
CA PRO A 280 10.34 -10.09 -11.34
C PRO A 280 9.57 -11.31 -10.85
N GLU A 281 10.02 -12.49 -11.28
CA GLU A 281 9.55 -13.76 -10.71
C GLU A 281 9.73 -13.80 -9.18
N PRO A 282 8.91 -14.58 -8.45
CA PRO A 282 9.06 -14.75 -7.01
C PRO A 282 10.47 -15.20 -6.61
N GLN A 283 11.07 -14.50 -5.65
CA GLN A 283 12.47 -14.68 -5.23
C GLN A 283 12.58 -15.29 -3.83
N GLU A 284 13.67 -16.01 -3.59
CA GLU A 284 14.07 -16.44 -2.25
C GLU A 284 14.81 -15.31 -1.52
N LEU A 285 14.69 -15.26 -0.19
CA LEU A 285 15.45 -14.29 0.61
C LEU A 285 16.85 -14.82 0.90
N PRO A 286 17.92 -14.04 0.63
CA PRO A 286 19.28 -14.40 1.04
C PRO A 286 19.37 -14.55 2.57
N ALA A 287 19.97 -15.65 3.03
CA ALA A 287 20.04 -15.97 4.46
C ALA A 287 20.88 -14.94 5.25
N ASP A 288 21.93 -14.39 4.65
CA ASP A 288 22.76 -13.34 5.24
C ASP A 288 22.00 -12.03 5.40
N LEU A 289 21.15 -11.67 4.44
CA LEU A 289 20.27 -10.51 4.51
C LEU A 289 19.26 -10.64 5.66
N VAL A 290 18.64 -11.81 5.79
CA VAL A 290 17.70 -12.09 6.90
C VAL A 290 18.42 -12.02 8.24
N ALA A 291 19.61 -12.62 8.35
CA ALA A 291 20.42 -12.59 9.56
C ALA A 291 20.81 -11.15 9.96
N GLU A 292 21.28 -10.32 9.02
CA GLU A 292 21.55 -8.90 9.27
C GLU A 292 20.29 -8.18 9.78
N GLY A 293 19.14 -8.44 9.15
CA GLY A 293 17.86 -7.84 9.48
C GLY A 293 17.35 -8.15 10.89
N HIS A 294 17.66 -9.33 11.41
CA HIS A 294 17.33 -9.73 12.79
C HIS A 294 18.22 -9.03 13.82
N MET A 295 19.43 -8.63 13.43
CA MET A 295 20.32 -7.83 14.29
C MET A 295 19.93 -6.35 14.33
N ILE A 296 19.16 -5.85 13.35
CA ILE A 296 18.67 -4.47 13.32
C ILE A 296 17.42 -4.34 14.21
N PRO A 297 17.43 -3.46 15.22
CA PRO A 297 16.27 -3.23 16.08
C PRO A 297 15.02 -2.84 15.29
N VAL A 298 13.87 -3.33 15.73
CA VAL A 298 12.58 -2.93 15.14
C VAL A 298 12.39 -1.42 15.37
N ALA A 299 12.35 -0.65 14.29
CA ALA A 299 12.41 0.82 14.34
C ALA A 299 11.34 1.44 15.26
N ARG A 300 10.11 0.90 15.25
CA ARG A 300 9.03 1.33 16.15
C ARG A 300 9.33 1.08 17.63
N VAL A 301 9.95 -0.05 17.95
CA VAL A 301 10.32 -0.40 19.33
C VAL A 301 11.48 0.49 19.79
N ALA A 302 12.48 0.67 18.94
CA ALA A 302 13.61 1.56 19.20
C ALA A 302 13.12 3.01 19.45
N ALA A 303 12.23 3.52 18.59
CA ALA A 303 11.62 4.84 18.76
C ALA A 303 10.80 4.97 20.05
N MET A 304 10.05 3.94 20.44
CA MET A 304 9.32 3.94 21.71
C MET A 304 10.27 4.03 22.91
N HIS A 305 11.38 3.28 22.90
CA HIS A 305 12.38 3.34 23.96
C HIS A 305 13.05 4.71 23.99
N GLU A 306 13.38 5.28 22.83
CA GLU A 306 13.98 6.60 22.73
C GLU A 306 13.04 7.72 23.23
N GLY A 307 11.75 7.67 22.85
CA GLY A 307 10.75 8.60 23.37
C GLY A 307 10.62 8.54 24.89
N LYS A 308 10.67 7.34 25.49
CA LYS A 308 10.70 7.17 26.95
C LYS A 308 11.97 7.75 27.57
N ARG A 309 13.14 7.57 26.95
CA ARG A 309 14.41 8.17 27.41
C ARG A 309 14.35 9.70 27.39
N ARG A 310 13.92 10.31 26.28
CA ARG A 310 13.78 11.77 26.14
C ARG A 310 12.78 12.34 27.16
N ALA A 311 11.63 11.68 27.34
CA ALA A 311 10.63 12.09 28.33
C ALA A 311 11.18 12.03 29.77
N ARG A 312 11.98 11.01 30.09
CA ARG A 312 12.65 10.90 31.39
C ARG A 312 13.68 12.01 31.59
N ALA A 313 14.53 12.27 30.59
CA ALA A 313 15.54 13.32 30.65
C ALA A 313 14.92 14.72 30.83
N ARG A 314 13.79 15.02 30.16
CA ARG A 314 13.03 16.28 30.36
C ARG A 314 12.49 16.41 31.79
N ARG A 315 11.96 15.33 32.36
CA ARG A 315 11.49 15.31 33.76
C ARG A 315 12.62 15.52 34.76
N GLU A 316 13.81 14.98 34.47
CA GLU A 316 15.00 15.09 35.34
C GLU A 316 15.71 16.46 35.22
N SER A 317 15.55 17.17 34.11
CA SER A 317 16.14 18.50 33.88
C SER A 317 15.27 19.67 34.35
N GLY A 318 14.03 19.41 34.82
CA GLY A 318 13.16 20.45 35.37
C GLY A 318 12.52 21.38 34.33
N GLU A 319 12.73 21.14 33.03
CA GLU A 319 12.04 21.83 31.95
C GLU A 319 10.58 21.35 31.89
N SER A 320 9.71 22.04 32.63
CA SER A 320 8.26 22.02 32.43
C SER A 320 7.94 23.11 31.41
N GLU A 321 6.99 22.82 30.50
CA GLU A 321 6.52 23.68 29.39
C GLU A 321 6.58 25.20 29.59
#